data_AF-A0A7W4ER61-F1
#
_entry.id   AF-A0A7W4ER61-F1
#
_cell.length_a   1.000
_cell.length_b   1.000
_cell.length_c   1.000
_cell.angle_alpha   90.00
_cell.angle_beta   90.00
_cell.angle_gamma   90.00
#
_symmetry.space_group_name_H-M   'P 1'
#
loop_
_entity.id
_entity.type
_entity.pdbx_description
1 polymer ?
#
loop_
_entity_poly.entity_id
_entity_poly.type
_entity_poly.pdbx_seq_one_letter_code
_entity_poly.pdbx_strand_id
1 'polypeptide(L)'
;GNMTDEAKIIADEISIVTDKELNEYQSHGRKMTAPKGRAPVKSKRYPRKSGGGAPAVTAAASAKAAPAIIAKPLEKLETVYVKGKNPSDRDLLVSLKKLCSQNPGQNDIIMILGDDKSNAIRLPFRVDAQRNLRAGLAELLGDECVKVK
;
A
#
# COMPACT_ATOMS: atom_id res chain seq x y z
N GLY A 1 6.39 -20.78 -38.12
CA GLY A 1 7.62 -19.98 -38.03
C GLY A 1 8.31 -20.35 -36.74
N ASN A 2 9.61 -20.67 -36.79
CA ASN A 2 10.37 -21.02 -35.60
C ASN A 2 10.51 -19.80 -34.69
N MET A 3 10.12 -19.94 -33.42
CA MET A 3 10.52 -19.00 -32.37
C MET A 3 11.97 -19.31 -32.02
N THR A 4 12.89 -18.40 -32.29
CA THR A 4 14.23 -18.41 -31.69
C THR A 4 14.16 -17.64 -30.37
N ASP A 5 14.74 -18.22 -29.31
CA ASP A 5 14.78 -17.66 -27.95
C ASP A 5 15.78 -16.51 -27.84
N GLU A 6 15.55 -15.45 -28.61
CA GLU A 6 16.36 -14.25 -28.59
C GLU A 6 15.73 -13.25 -27.61
N ALA A 7 16.28 -13.19 -26.39
CA ALA A 7 15.89 -12.18 -25.41
C ALA A 7 16.32 -10.79 -25.88
N LYS A 8 15.36 -9.99 -26.35
CA LYS A 8 15.57 -8.58 -26.72
C LYS A 8 15.34 -7.70 -25.48
N ILE A 9 16.41 -7.12 -24.95
CA ILE A 9 16.36 -6.21 -23.80
C ILE A 9 16.34 -4.77 -24.32
N ILE A 10 15.35 -3.99 -23.88
CA ILE A 10 15.26 -2.54 -24.16
C ILE A 10 15.35 -1.84 -22.80
N ALA A 11 16.38 -1.02 -22.62
CA ALA A 11 16.61 -0.23 -21.41
C ALA A 11 17.12 1.15 -21.80
N ASP A 12 16.73 2.17 -21.02
CA ASP A 12 17.21 3.54 -21.19
C ASP A 12 18.69 3.68 -20.78
N GLU A 13 19.12 2.93 -19.74
CA GLU A 13 20.51 2.89 -19.26
C GLU A 13 20.83 1.50 -18.68
N ILE A 14 22.05 1.00 -18.93
CA ILE A 14 22.54 -0.27 -18.38
C ILE A 14 23.81 0.01 -17.57
N SER A 15 23.74 -0.26 -16.26
CA SER A 15 24.90 -0.19 -15.36
C SER A 15 25.27 -1.60 -14.93
N ILE A 16 26.45 -2.06 -15.34
CA ILE A 16 26.96 -3.39 -15.04
C ILE A 16 27.80 -3.30 -13.78
N VAL A 17 27.34 -3.93 -12.69
CA VAL A 17 28.09 -4.02 -11.43
C VAL A 17 28.86 -5.33 -11.41
N THR A 18 30.17 -5.24 -11.25
CA THR A 18 31.07 -6.40 -11.21
C THR A 18 31.19 -6.95 -9.78
N ASP A 19 31.51 -8.25 -9.65
CA ASP A 19 31.69 -8.90 -8.34
C ASP A 19 32.80 -8.25 -7.51
N LYS A 20 33.80 -7.63 -8.17
CA LYS A 20 34.86 -6.88 -7.49
C LYS A 20 34.34 -5.60 -6.86
N GLU A 21 33.48 -4.86 -7.55
CA GLU A 21 32.83 -3.65 -7.02
C GLU A 21 31.89 -3.99 -5.85
N LEU A 22 31.21 -5.14 -5.91
CA LEU A 22 30.43 -5.67 -4.79
C LEU A 22 31.29 -5.95 -3.55
N ASN A 23 32.47 -6.55 -3.76
CA ASN A 23 33.38 -6.94 -2.68
C ASN A 23 34.09 -5.74 -2.05
N GLU A 24 34.43 -4.71 -2.84
CA GLU A 24 35.17 -3.53 -2.38
C GLU A 24 34.25 -2.38 -1.95
N TYR A 25 32.93 -2.53 -2.08
CA TYR A 25 31.97 -1.50 -1.69
C TYR A 25 32.05 -1.19 -0.19
N GLN A 26 32.75 -0.10 0.15
CA GLN A 26 32.79 0.48 1.48
C GLN A 26 31.69 1.54 1.56
N SER A 27 30.69 1.34 2.41
CA SER A 27 29.69 2.37 2.67
C SER A 27 30.36 3.62 3.27
N HIS A 28 30.53 4.70 2.50
CA HIS A 28 31.15 5.95 2.95
C HIS A 28 30.24 6.80 3.86
N GLY A 29 29.31 6.15 4.59
CA GLY A 29 28.38 6.80 5.48
C GLY A 29 29.03 7.15 6.81
N ARG A 30 29.14 8.45 7.13
CA ARG A 30 29.47 8.90 8.50
C ARG A 30 28.45 8.32 9.47
N LYS A 31 28.91 7.55 10.46
CA LYS A 31 28.07 7.04 11.57
C LYS A 31 27.46 8.23 12.31
N MET A 32 26.15 8.38 12.26
CA MET A 32 25.42 9.45 12.93
C MET A 32 25.51 9.26 14.45
N THR A 33 26.15 10.18 15.17
CA THR A 33 26.21 10.12 16.63
C THR A 33 24.89 10.64 17.21
N ALA A 34 24.30 9.90 18.14
CA ALA A 34 23.03 10.29 18.76
C ALA A 34 23.17 11.65 19.47
N PRO A 35 22.24 12.59 19.27
CA PRO A 35 22.27 13.85 19.98
C PRO A 35 22.11 13.61 21.49
N LYS A 36 23.09 14.07 22.28
CA LYS A 36 23.00 14.05 23.74
C LYS A 36 21.78 14.88 24.17
N GLY A 37 21.02 14.33 25.12
CA GLY A 37 19.69 14.79 25.52
C GLY A 37 19.59 16.29 25.87
N ARG A 38 18.35 16.78 25.83
CA ARG A 38 17.96 18.18 26.03
C ARG A 38 18.41 18.69 27.41
N ALA A 39 19.14 19.82 27.42
CA ALA A 39 19.44 20.54 28.66
C ALA A 39 18.13 20.98 29.35
N PRO A 40 18.04 20.94 30.70
CA PRO A 40 16.82 21.32 31.40
C PRO A 40 16.54 22.81 31.21
N VAL A 41 15.40 23.10 30.57
CA VAL A 41 14.90 24.47 30.37
C VAL A 41 14.48 25.04 31.73
N LYS A 42 15.27 25.96 32.27
CA LYS A 42 14.86 26.73 33.46
C LYS A 42 13.79 27.74 33.05
N SER A 43 12.52 27.42 33.30
CA SER A 43 11.45 28.40 33.19
C SER A 43 11.56 29.44 34.30
N LYS A 44 11.84 30.69 33.94
CA LYS A 44 11.68 31.84 34.85
C LYS A 44 10.25 32.33 34.71
N ARG A 45 9.45 32.11 35.76
CA ARG A 45 8.11 32.71 35.89
C ARG A 45 8.28 34.15 36.34
N TYR A 46 7.88 35.10 35.51
CA TYR A 46 7.74 36.49 35.91
C TYR A 46 6.40 36.67 36.63
N PRO A 47 6.35 37.33 37.80
CA PRO A 47 5.11 37.56 38.52
C PRO A 47 4.23 38.55 37.73
N ARG A 48 2.98 38.15 37.45
CA ARG A 48 1.96 39.07 36.92
C ARG A 48 1.53 40.02 38.05
N LYS A 49 1.63 41.31 37.79
CA LYS A 49 1.17 42.39 38.66
C LYS A 49 -0.34 42.23 38.91
N SER A 50 -0.68 42.14 40.19
CA SER A 50 -2.03 42.05 40.75
C SER A 50 -2.89 43.23 40.31
N GLY A 51 -4.07 42.91 39.77
CA GLY A 51 -5.18 43.81 39.58
C GLY A 51 -6.47 43.04 39.86
N GLY A 52 -6.74 42.84 41.16
CA GLY A 52 -8.06 42.67 41.77
C GLY A 52 -9.04 41.62 41.23
N GLY A 53 -9.26 40.59 42.05
CA GLY A 53 -10.55 39.87 42.11
C GLY A 53 -10.54 38.44 41.61
N ALA A 54 -10.22 37.49 42.50
CA ALA A 54 -10.76 36.13 42.37
C ALA A 54 -12.26 36.16 42.72
N PRO A 55 -13.06 35.24 42.16
CA PRO A 55 -13.36 34.09 43.01
C PRO A 55 -13.12 32.77 42.28
N ALA A 56 -12.78 31.76 43.08
CA ALA A 56 -12.76 30.38 42.65
C ALA A 56 -14.18 29.95 42.27
N VAL A 57 -14.38 29.52 41.03
CA VAL A 57 -15.51 28.66 40.64
C VAL A 57 -15.02 27.58 39.68
N THR A 58 -15.45 26.38 40.04
CA THR A 58 -15.48 25.10 39.36
C THR A 58 -15.74 25.15 37.85
N ALA A 59 -15.25 24.11 37.18
CA ALA A 59 -15.44 23.76 35.78
C ALA A 59 -16.77 24.19 35.14
N ALA A 60 -16.70 24.88 34.01
CA ALA A 60 -17.48 24.61 32.80
C ALA A 60 -17.10 25.57 31.66
N ALA A 61 -16.79 25.00 30.50
CA ALA A 61 -17.02 25.51 29.15
C ALA A 61 -16.69 26.99 28.81
N SER A 62 -15.56 27.20 28.12
CA SER A 62 -15.52 27.81 26.77
C SER A 62 -14.09 28.19 26.39
N ALA A 63 -13.38 27.27 25.75
CA ALA A 63 -12.36 27.60 24.77
C ALA A 63 -12.78 26.89 23.48
N LYS A 64 -13.17 27.70 22.50
CA LYS A 64 -13.63 27.33 21.17
C LYS A 64 -12.64 26.34 20.55
N ALA A 65 -12.96 25.06 20.70
CA ALA A 65 -12.21 23.96 20.12
C ALA A 65 -12.25 24.13 18.60
N ALA A 66 -11.07 24.18 17.98
CA ALA A 66 -10.94 23.84 16.58
C ALA A 66 -11.68 22.51 16.36
N PRO A 67 -12.46 22.36 15.27
CA PRO A 67 -13.12 21.10 15.02
C PRO A 67 -12.03 20.03 14.97
N ALA A 68 -12.09 19.09 15.91
CA ALA A 68 -11.34 17.87 15.83
C ALA A 68 -11.64 17.30 14.44
N ILE A 69 -10.63 17.21 13.59
CA ILE A 69 -10.74 16.50 12.33
C ILE A 69 -10.98 15.06 12.74
N ILE A 70 -12.25 14.68 12.84
CA ILE A 70 -12.68 13.30 12.98
C ILE A 70 -12.15 12.66 11.70
N ALA A 71 -11.03 11.95 11.83
CA ALA A 71 -10.48 11.16 10.75
C ALA A 71 -11.58 10.17 10.36
N LYS A 72 -12.27 10.48 9.26
CA LYS A 72 -13.28 9.62 8.67
C LYS A 72 -12.62 8.24 8.51
N PRO A 73 -13.19 7.16 9.06
CA PRO A 73 -12.62 5.83 8.90
C PRO A 73 -12.39 5.59 7.41
N LEU A 74 -11.15 5.30 7.01
CA LEU A 74 -10.85 4.89 5.64
C LEU A 74 -11.78 3.72 5.31
N GLU A 75 -12.70 3.93 4.39
CA GLU A 75 -13.56 2.88 3.86
C GLU A 75 -12.64 1.73 3.39
N LYS A 76 -12.79 0.56 4.01
CA LYS A 76 -12.04 -0.63 3.61
C LYS A 76 -12.46 -0.94 2.17
N LEU A 77 -11.53 -0.73 1.25
CA LEU A 77 -11.70 -1.08 -0.15
C LEU A 77 -11.90 -2.58 -0.26
N GLU A 78 -12.85 -2.97 -1.11
CA GLU A 78 -13.20 -4.37 -1.29
C GLU A 78 -12.01 -5.12 -1.91
N THR A 79 -11.89 -6.41 -1.60
CA THR A 79 -10.88 -7.32 -2.12
C THR A 79 -11.53 -8.38 -2.99
N VAL A 80 -11.10 -8.46 -4.24
CA VAL A 80 -11.57 -9.45 -5.21
C VAL A 80 -10.65 -10.68 -5.14
N TYR A 81 -11.22 -11.82 -4.78
CA TYR A 81 -10.57 -13.12 -4.77
C TYR A 81 -10.96 -13.90 -6.02
N VAL A 82 -9.97 -14.41 -6.74
CA VAL A 82 -10.16 -15.22 -7.94
C VAL A 82 -9.48 -16.56 -7.77
N LYS A 83 -10.16 -17.68 -8.08
CA LYS A 83 -9.58 -19.02 -8.05
C LYS A 83 -9.17 -19.45 -9.46
N GLY A 84 -7.88 -19.71 -9.66
CA GLY A 84 -7.36 -20.30 -10.89
C GLY A 84 -7.32 -21.83 -10.77
N LYS A 85 -8.11 -22.54 -11.60
CA LYS A 85 -8.07 -24.02 -11.68
C LYS A 85 -6.73 -24.54 -12.19
N ASN A 86 -6.23 -23.94 -13.28
CA ASN A 86 -5.00 -24.35 -13.94
C ASN A 86 -3.96 -23.21 -13.92
N PRO A 87 -2.90 -23.32 -13.11
CA PRO A 87 -1.88 -22.28 -13.06
C PRO A 87 -0.98 -22.25 -14.31
N SER A 88 -1.01 -23.31 -15.12
CA SER A 88 -0.21 -23.42 -16.35
C SER A 88 -0.91 -22.86 -17.60
N ASP A 89 -2.18 -22.47 -17.49
CA ASP A 89 -2.98 -22.02 -18.63
C ASP A 89 -2.72 -20.54 -18.92
N ARG A 90 -1.71 -20.29 -19.75
CA ARG A 90 -1.24 -18.93 -20.08
C ARG A 90 -2.33 -18.09 -20.74
N ASP A 91 -3.15 -18.68 -21.61
CA ASP A 91 -4.14 -17.93 -22.38
C ASP A 91 -5.26 -17.38 -21.49
N LEU A 92 -5.70 -18.17 -20.50
CA LEU A 92 -6.64 -17.73 -19.46
C LEU A 92 -6.05 -16.60 -18.61
N LEU A 93 -4.79 -16.73 -18.19
CA LEU A 93 -4.13 -15.72 -17.35
C LEU A 93 -3.88 -14.40 -18.09
N VAL A 94 -3.54 -14.46 -19.39
CA VAL A 94 -3.39 -13.27 -20.23
C VAL A 94 -4.75 -12.58 -20.42
N SER A 95 -5.81 -13.35 -20.69
CA SER A 95 -7.17 -12.84 -20.85
C SER A 95 -7.69 -12.18 -19.57
N LEU A 96 -7.48 -12.83 -18.42
CA LEU A 96 -7.77 -12.27 -17.09
C LEU A 96 -7.05 -10.94 -16.88
N LYS A 97 -5.74 -10.91 -17.10
CA LYS A 97 -4.93 -9.69 -16.93
C LYS A 97 -5.44 -8.56 -17.82
N LYS A 98 -5.79 -8.86 -19.08
CA LYS A 98 -6.34 -7.88 -20.02
C LYS A 98 -7.67 -7.30 -19.53
N LEU A 99 -8.58 -8.16 -19.06
CA LEU A 99 -9.88 -7.78 -18.54
C LEU A 99 -9.77 -6.90 -17.29
N CYS A 100 -8.86 -7.27 -16.37
CA CYS A 100 -8.53 -6.46 -15.20
C CYS A 100 -7.89 -5.11 -15.58
N SER A 101 -7.03 -5.07 -16.60
CA SER A 101 -6.37 -3.84 -17.06
C SER A 101 -7.33 -2.86 -17.72
N GLN A 102 -8.41 -3.35 -18.32
CA GLN A 102 -9.47 -2.52 -18.91
C GLN A 102 -10.37 -1.86 -17.85
N ASN A 103 -10.40 -2.41 -16.62
CA ASN A 103 -11.24 -1.92 -15.53
C ASN A 103 -10.36 -1.59 -14.29
N PRO A 104 -9.47 -0.58 -14.38
CA PRO A 104 -8.64 -0.18 -13.26
C PRO A 104 -9.52 0.42 -12.15
N GLY A 105 -9.13 0.19 -10.89
CA GLY A 105 -9.89 0.69 -9.75
C GLY A 105 -9.09 0.76 -8.46
N GLN A 106 -9.78 0.79 -7.33
CA GLN A 106 -9.15 0.89 -6.00
C GLN A 106 -9.10 -0.45 -5.26
N ASN A 107 -9.82 -1.46 -5.75
CA ASN A 107 -9.95 -2.75 -5.08
C ASN A 107 -8.76 -3.64 -5.38
N ASP A 108 -8.25 -4.30 -4.35
CA ASP A 108 -7.15 -5.24 -4.48
C ASP A 108 -7.65 -6.56 -5.08
N ILE A 109 -6.79 -7.23 -5.88
CA ILE A 109 -7.10 -8.53 -6.46
C ILE A 109 -6.10 -9.60 -6.04
N ILE A 110 -6.62 -10.71 -5.53
CA ILE A 110 -5.86 -11.85 -4.99
C ILE A 110 -6.26 -13.10 -5.77
N MET A 111 -5.28 -13.74 -6.41
CA MET A 111 -5.49 -14.97 -7.15
C MET A 111 -5.02 -16.17 -6.33
N ILE A 112 -5.88 -17.18 -6.19
CA ILE A 112 -5.60 -18.43 -5.47
C ILE A 112 -5.40 -19.52 -6.52
N LEU A 113 -4.22 -20.14 -6.55
CA LEU A 113 -3.87 -21.18 -7.50
C LEU A 113 -4.14 -22.56 -6.88
N GLY A 114 -5.06 -23.34 -7.44
CA GLY A 114 -5.44 -24.66 -6.93
C GLY A 114 -6.53 -24.61 -5.86
N ASP A 115 -6.74 -25.74 -5.17
CA ASP A 115 -7.80 -25.90 -4.17
C ASP A 115 -7.46 -25.32 -2.79
N ASP A 116 -6.17 -25.18 -2.52
CA ASP A 116 -5.67 -24.72 -1.23
C ASP A 116 -5.42 -23.21 -1.20
N LYS A 117 -5.78 -22.57 -0.09
CA LYS A 117 -5.55 -21.13 0.17
C LYS A 117 -4.06 -20.78 0.32
N SER A 118 -3.18 -21.76 0.38
CA SER A 118 -1.73 -21.61 0.56
C SER A 118 -1.06 -20.95 -0.64
N ASN A 119 -1.58 -21.16 -1.85
CA ASN A 119 -1.04 -20.58 -3.08
C ASN A 119 -1.84 -19.33 -3.48
N ALA A 120 -1.94 -18.36 -2.58
CA ALA A 120 -2.54 -17.05 -2.86
C ALA A 120 -1.47 -16.04 -3.28
N ILE A 121 -1.66 -15.42 -4.45
CA ILE A 121 -0.79 -14.39 -5.00
C ILE A 121 -1.60 -13.10 -5.10
N ARG A 122 -1.16 -12.06 -4.40
CA ARG A 122 -1.68 -10.71 -4.60
C ARG A 122 -1.08 -10.13 -5.88
N LEU A 123 -1.96 -9.68 -6.77
CA LEU A 123 -1.52 -9.12 -8.04
C LEU A 123 -1.09 -7.65 -7.84
N PRO A 124 -0.07 -7.16 -8.58
CA PRO A 124 0.50 -5.82 -8.39
C PRO A 124 -0.33 -4.72 -9.07
N PHE A 125 -1.63 -4.95 -9.26
CA PHE A 125 -2.56 -4.00 -9.87
C PHE A 125 -3.88 -4.04 -9.13
N ARG A 126 -4.62 -2.95 -9.23
CA ARG A 126 -5.94 -2.79 -8.61
C ARG A 126 -7.01 -2.75 -9.69
N VAL A 127 -8.18 -3.23 -9.34
CA VAL A 127 -9.33 -3.35 -10.24
C VAL A 127 -10.56 -2.70 -9.63
N ASP A 128 -11.57 -2.43 -10.43
CA ASP A 128 -12.86 -1.98 -9.93
C ASP A 128 -13.80 -3.18 -9.73
N ALA A 129 -14.46 -3.32 -8.57
CA ALA A 129 -15.36 -4.46 -8.29
C ALA A 129 -16.75 -4.32 -8.94
N GLN A 130 -16.82 -3.64 -10.09
CA GLN A 130 -18.04 -3.47 -10.85
C GLN A 130 -18.58 -4.79 -11.41
N ARG A 131 -19.90 -4.81 -11.67
CA ARG A 131 -20.62 -5.96 -12.24
C ARG A 131 -20.03 -6.43 -13.58
N ASN A 132 -19.48 -5.50 -14.38
CA ASN A 132 -18.85 -5.81 -15.67
C ASN A 132 -17.60 -6.67 -15.51
N LEU A 133 -16.70 -6.32 -14.58
CA LEU A 133 -15.51 -7.12 -14.28
C LEU A 133 -15.92 -8.49 -13.73
N ARG A 134 -16.89 -8.53 -12.82
CA ARG A 134 -17.37 -9.78 -12.22
C ARG A 134 -17.96 -10.73 -13.26
N ALA A 135 -18.74 -10.22 -14.22
CA ALA A 135 -19.30 -11.01 -15.31
C ALA A 135 -18.19 -11.58 -16.22
N GLY A 136 -17.21 -10.76 -16.60
CA GLY A 136 -16.09 -11.22 -17.44
C GLY A 136 -15.19 -12.23 -16.73
N LEU A 137 -14.96 -12.06 -15.42
CA LEU A 137 -14.22 -13.04 -14.62
C LEU A 137 -15.02 -14.35 -14.44
N ALA A 138 -16.33 -14.27 -14.26
CA ALA A 138 -17.20 -15.44 -14.18
C ALA A 138 -17.27 -16.22 -15.50
N GLU A 139 -17.28 -15.54 -16.65
CA GLU A 139 -17.24 -16.19 -17.96
C GLU A 139 -15.93 -16.93 -18.21
N LEU A 140 -14.80 -16.36 -17.77
CA LEU A 140 -13.47 -16.96 -17.96
C LEU A 140 -13.17 -18.10 -16.98
N LEU A 141 -13.59 -17.99 -15.71
CA LEU A 141 -13.17 -18.92 -14.64
C LEU A 141 -14.34 -19.75 -14.06
N GLY A 142 -15.57 -19.35 -14.31
CA GLY A 142 -16.79 -19.83 -13.66
C GLY A 142 -17.23 -18.94 -12.49
N ASP A 143 -18.54 -18.82 -12.27
CA ASP A 143 -19.13 -18.00 -11.19
C ASP A 143 -18.59 -18.36 -9.79
N GLU A 144 -18.35 -19.64 -9.53
CA GLU A 144 -17.80 -20.18 -8.28
C GLU A 144 -16.38 -19.65 -7.95
N CYS A 145 -15.65 -19.19 -8.96
CA CYS A 145 -14.24 -18.81 -8.85
C CYS A 145 -14.04 -17.34 -8.45
N VAL A 146 -15.09 -16.53 -8.31
CA VAL A 146 -14.98 -15.09 -8.01
C VAL A 146 -15.68 -14.75 -6.69
N LYS A 147 -14.95 -14.22 -5.71
CA LYS A 147 -15.50 -13.75 -4.42
C LYS A 147 -15.05 -12.34 -4.12
N VAL A 148 -15.95 -11.46 -3.74
CA VAL A 148 -15.62 -10.08 -3.31
C VAL A 148 -15.88 -9.99 -1.80
N LYS A 149 -14.94 -9.41 -1.05
CA LYS A 149 -14.97 -9.30 0.42
C LYS A 149 -14.51 -7.95 0.92
#